data_AF-I7H112-F1
#
_entry.id   AF-I7H112-F1
#
_cell.length_a   1.000
_cell.length_b   1.000
_cell.length_c   1.000
_cell.angle_alpha   90.00
_cell.angle_beta   90.00
_cell.angle_gamma   90.00
#
_symmetry.space_group_name_H-M   'P 1'
#
loop_
_entity.id
_entity.type
_entity.pdbx_description
1 polymer ?
#
loop_
_entity_poly.entity_id
_entity_poly.type
_entity_poly.pdbx_seq_one_letter_code
_entity_poly.pdbx_strand_id
1 'polypeptide(L)'
;ACYISNCPIGGKRSVMDAPLRKCMSCGPGERGRCFGPSICCGEGLGCLMGSPETAHCVEENYLLTPCQSGGRPCGSEGGRCAASGLCCDAESCTTDQSCLPDEEVEDPVGQYEPSDPSDIILRLLHLANHNAVHRLHQ
;
A
#
# COMPACT_ATOMS: atom_id res chain seq x y z
N ALA A 1 43.74 -23.22 6.70
CA ALA A 1 44.09 -22.37 5.54
C ALA A 1 42.86 -22.23 4.66
N CYS A 2 42.42 -21.01 4.36
CA CYS A 2 41.32 -20.76 3.43
C CYS A 2 41.93 -20.18 2.15
N TYR A 3 41.81 -20.91 1.03
CA TYR A 3 42.56 -20.71 -0.23
C TYR A 3 41.76 -19.94 -1.30
N ILE A 4 40.91 -19.00 -0.91
CA ILE A 4 40.12 -18.20 -1.87
C ILE A 4 40.58 -16.75 -1.81
N SER A 5 41.26 -16.32 -2.87
CA SER A 5 41.84 -14.99 -3.07
C SER A 5 40.86 -13.95 -3.62
N ASN A 6 39.60 -14.32 -3.82
CA ASN A 6 38.50 -13.42 -4.21
C ASN A 6 37.40 -13.44 -3.15
N CYS A 7 37.71 -13.05 -1.92
CA CYS A 7 36.66 -12.75 -0.96
C CYS A 7 36.01 -11.40 -1.36
N PRO A 8 34.70 -11.36 -1.66
CA PRO A 8 34.01 -10.09 -1.90
C PRO A 8 34.16 -9.16 -0.69
N ILE A 9 34.18 -7.85 -0.95
CA ILE A 9 34.26 -6.82 0.10
C ILE A 9 33.03 -6.96 1.01
N GLY A 10 33.22 -7.58 2.16
CA GLY A 10 32.18 -7.73 3.17
C GLY A 10 32.28 -9.05 3.93
N GLY A 11 32.92 -9.01 5.10
CA GLY A 11 32.79 -10.10 6.08
C GLY A 11 31.34 -10.28 6.49
N LYS A 12 30.98 -11.45 7.06
CA LYS A 12 29.61 -11.93 7.39
C LYS A 12 28.66 -10.96 8.11
N ARG A 13 29.12 -9.76 8.51
CA ARG A 13 28.39 -8.77 9.31
C ARG A 13 28.09 -7.45 8.58
N SER A 14 28.64 -7.20 7.39
CA SER A 14 28.50 -5.88 6.73
C SER A 14 27.31 -5.74 5.77
N VAL A 15 26.52 -6.80 5.56
CA VAL A 15 25.37 -6.77 4.64
C VAL A 15 24.07 -6.33 5.35
N MET A 16 24.03 -6.37 6.69
CA MET A 16 22.80 -6.16 7.47
C MET A 16 22.38 -4.69 7.59
N ASP A 17 23.24 -3.72 7.24
CA ASP A 17 23.00 -2.29 7.53
C ASP A 17 22.83 -1.43 6.26
N ALA A 18 22.83 -2.05 5.08
CA ALA A 18 22.48 -1.35 3.85
C ALA A 18 20.95 -1.24 3.73
N PRO A 19 20.39 -0.06 3.42
CA PRO A 19 18.96 0.09 3.17
C PRO A 19 18.50 -0.92 2.11
N LEU A 20 17.53 -1.77 2.46
CA LEU A 20 16.96 -2.74 1.52
C LEU A 20 16.31 -1.98 0.36
N ARG A 21 16.55 -2.45 -0.88
CA ARG A 21 15.87 -1.87 -2.04
C ARG A 21 14.38 -2.15 -1.97
N LYS A 22 13.56 -1.29 -2.56
CA LYS A 22 12.15 -1.62 -2.77
C LYS A 22 12.04 -2.75 -3.80
N CYS A 23 11.14 -3.69 -3.56
CA CYS A 23 10.85 -4.72 -4.56
C CYS A 23 10.31 -4.08 -5.84
N MET A 24 10.41 -4.76 -6.98
CA MET A 24 10.01 -4.23 -8.29
C MET A 24 8.53 -3.85 -8.31
N SER A 25 8.21 -2.91 -9.21
CA SER A 25 6.83 -2.55 -9.49
C SER A 25 6.16 -3.63 -10.35
N CYS A 26 4.83 -3.67 -10.29
CA CYS A 26 4.00 -4.63 -11.00
C CYS A 26 2.57 -4.08 -11.14
N GLY A 27 1.73 -4.82 -11.86
CA GLY A 27 0.32 -4.48 -12.02
C GLY A 27 0.05 -3.33 -13.01
N PRO A 28 -1.23 -3.02 -13.27
CA PRO A 28 -1.63 -2.01 -14.24
C PRO A 28 -1.08 -0.61 -13.92
N GLY A 29 -0.18 -0.14 -14.78
CA GLY A 29 0.45 1.17 -14.66
C GLY A 29 1.55 1.23 -13.60
N GLU A 30 2.19 0.10 -13.27
CA GLU A 30 3.30 0.03 -12.29
C GLU A 30 2.92 0.54 -10.89
N ARG A 31 1.62 0.51 -10.57
CA ARG A 31 1.06 1.02 -9.30
C ARG A 31 1.18 0.03 -8.15
N GLY A 32 1.49 -1.22 -8.43
CA GLY A 32 1.74 -2.25 -7.43
C GLY A 32 3.22 -2.47 -7.16
N ARG A 33 3.50 -3.28 -6.16
CA ARG A 33 4.81 -3.81 -5.80
C ARG A 33 4.73 -5.32 -5.58
N CYS A 34 5.80 -6.02 -5.90
CA CYS A 34 5.89 -7.45 -5.67
C CYS A 34 6.02 -7.75 -4.18
N PHE A 35 5.15 -8.61 -3.67
CA PHE A 35 5.23 -9.15 -2.30
C PHE A 35 5.77 -10.58 -2.28
N GLY A 36 5.58 -11.32 -3.38
CA GLY A 36 6.09 -12.66 -3.63
C GLY A 36 6.15 -12.93 -5.14
N PRO A 37 6.67 -14.08 -5.59
CA PRO A 37 6.86 -14.38 -7.01
C PRO A 37 5.55 -14.37 -7.82
N SER A 38 4.42 -14.59 -7.16
CA SER A 38 3.09 -14.61 -7.77
C SER A 38 2.13 -13.59 -7.15
N ILE A 39 2.62 -12.61 -6.40
CA ILE A 39 1.79 -11.66 -5.63
C ILE A 39 2.21 -10.22 -5.94
N CYS A 40 1.26 -9.44 -6.46
CA CYS A 40 1.42 -8.01 -6.73
C CYS A 40 0.35 -7.22 -5.98
N CYS A 41 0.76 -6.23 -5.19
CA CYS A 41 -0.17 -5.45 -4.37
C CYS A 41 0.10 -3.95 -4.44
N GLY A 42 -0.94 -3.14 -4.33
CA GLY A 42 -0.83 -1.69 -4.23
C GLY A 42 -2.08 -1.03 -3.70
N GLU A 43 -1.92 0.16 -3.13
CA GLU A 43 -3.03 0.99 -2.68
C GLU A 43 -3.98 1.32 -3.85
N GLY A 44 -5.28 1.13 -3.65
CA GLY A 44 -6.30 1.29 -4.69
C GLY A 44 -6.29 0.23 -5.81
N LEU A 45 -5.25 -0.60 -5.92
CA LEU A 45 -5.21 -1.78 -6.80
C LEU A 45 -5.76 -3.03 -6.07
N GLY A 46 -5.55 -3.11 -4.76
CA GLY A 46 -5.72 -4.35 -4.00
C GLY A 46 -4.53 -5.28 -4.24
N CYS A 47 -4.78 -6.60 -4.23
CA CYS A 47 -3.76 -7.60 -4.54
C CYS A 47 -4.20 -8.52 -5.66
N LEU A 48 -3.29 -8.75 -6.59
CA LEU A 48 -3.39 -9.70 -7.69
C LEU A 48 -2.51 -10.91 -7.34
N MET A 49 -3.07 -12.11 -7.49
CA MET A 49 -2.38 -13.36 -7.18
C MET A 49 -2.50 -14.32 -8.37
N GLY A 50 -1.36 -14.85 -8.83
CA GLY A 50 -1.32 -15.85 -9.92
C GLY A 50 -1.84 -15.34 -11.27
N SER A 51 -1.87 -14.03 -11.49
CA SER A 51 -2.32 -13.42 -12.73
C SER A 51 -1.13 -13.06 -13.65
N PRO A 52 -1.33 -12.82 -14.95
CA PRO A 52 -0.24 -12.42 -15.85
C PRO A 52 0.50 -11.16 -15.38
N GLU A 53 -0.21 -10.26 -14.68
CA GLU A 53 0.35 -9.03 -14.12
C GLU A 53 1.33 -9.28 -12.95
N THR A 54 1.34 -10.48 -12.37
CA THR A 54 2.31 -10.88 -11.34
C THR A 54 3.54 -11.59 -11.91
N ALA A 55 3.56 -11.92 -13.20
CA ALA A 55 4.66 -12.68 -13.82
C ALA A 55 6.03 -11.97 -13.68
N HIS A 56 6.05 -10.65 -13.69
CA HIS A 56 7.27 -9.86 -13.48
C HIS A 56 7.87 -10.08 -12.08
N CYS A 57 7.06 -10.43 -11.08
CA CYS A 57 7.55 -10.65 -9.72
C CYS A 57 8.44 -11.89 -9.56
N VAL A 58 8.38 -12.85 -10.48
CA VAL A 58 9.34 -13.98 -10.51
C VAL A 58 10.77 -13.49 -10.73
N GLU A 59 10.97 -12.35 -11.39
CA GLU A 59 12.31 -11.83 -11.66
C GLU A 59 13.06 -11.45 -10.36
N GLU A 60 12.34 -11.14 -9.27
CA GLU A 60 12.93 -10.89 -7.95
C GLU A 60 13.79 -12.06 -7.46
N ASN A 61 13.43 -13.30 -7.80
CA ASN A 61 14.14 -14.50 -7.38
C ASN A 61 15.56 -14.60 -7.96
N TYR A 62 15.84 -13.88 -9.04
CA TYR A 62 17.15 -13.88 -9.71
C TYR A 62 18.03 -12.71 -9.26
N LEU A 63 17.49 -11.76 -8.48
CA LEU A 63 18.25 -10.61 -7.98
C LEU A 63 18.98 -10.99 -6.68
N LEU A 64 20.30 -10.87 -6.71
CA LEU A 64 21.17 -11.19 -5.55
C LEU A 64 21.09 -10.17 -4.41
N THR A 65 20.44 -9.03 -4.65
CA THR A 65 20.21 -7.99 -3.63
C THR A 65 18.83 -8.19 -3.01
N PRO A 66 18.70 -8.34 -1.69
CA PRO A 66 17.39 -8.49 -1.06
C PRO A 66 16.55 -7.22 -1.21
N CYS A 67 15.26 -7.39 -1.41
CA CYS A 67 14.29 -6.31 -1.44
C CYS A 67 13.34 -6.37 -0.25
N GLN A 68 12.66 -5.26 0.01
CA GLN A 68 11.57 -5.20 0.96
C GLN A 68 10.34 -4.58 0.28
N SER A 69 9.22 -5.29 0.39
CA SER A 69 7.90 -4.79 0.03
C SER A 69 7.54 -3.62 0.96
N GLY A 70 6.78 -2.64 0.45
CA GLY A 70 6.38 -1.48 1.25
C GLY A 70 5.44 -1.82 2.41
N GLY A 71 4.88 -0.80 3.04
CA GLY A 71 3.86 -0.95 4.08
C GLY A 71 4.41 -1.21 5.47
N ARG A 72 3.55 -1.08 6.48
CA ARG A 72 3.88 -1.35 7.89
C ARG A 72 3.86 -2.86 8.16
N PRO A 73 4.70 -3.38 9.09
CA PRO A 73 4.65 -4.78 9.49
C PRO A 73 3.27 -5.16 10.04
N CYS A 74 2.81 -6.37 9.74
CA CYS A 74 1.54 -6.93 10.22
C CYS A 74 1.66 -8.46 10.38
N GLY A 75 0.71 -9.07 11.08
CA GLY A 75 0.75 -10.50 11.39
C GLY A 75 2.00 -10.94 12.19
N SER A 76 2.27 -12.25 12.19
CA SER A 76 3.38 -12.87 12.93
C SER A 76 4.55 -13.33 12.03
N GLU A 77 4.33 -13.50 10.73
CA GLU A 77 5.29 -14.17 9.82
C GLU A 77 6.09 -13.19 8.94
N GLY A 78 6.33 -11.98 9.43
CA GLY A 78 7.04 -10.95 8.66
C GLY A 78 6.21 -10.36 7.52
N GLY A 79 4.88 -10.52 7.60
CA GLY A 79 3.93 -9.90 6.69
C GLY A 79 3.97 -8.37 6.75
N ARG A 80 3.50 -7.75 5.67
CA ARG A 80 3.41 -6.29 5.55
C ARG A 80 2.09 -5.88 4.91
N CYS A 81 1.58 -4.73 5.33
CA CYS A 81 0.33 -4.20 4.81
C CYS A 81 0.50 -3.84 3.32
N ALA A 82 -0.19 -4.58 2.47
CA ALA A 82 -0.01 -4.53 1.03
C ALA A 82 -1.10 -3.70 0.34
N ALA A 83 -2.28 -3.64 0.96
CA ALA A 83 -3.41 -2.80 0.62
C ALA A 83 -4.27 -2.58 1.88
N SER A 84 -5.27 -1.69 1.80
CA SER A 84 -6.19 -1.40 2.91
C SER A 84 -6.84 -2.67 3.44
N GLY A 85 -6.55 -2.99 4.71
CA GLY A 85 -7.09 -4.16 5.40
C GLY A 85 -6.46 -5.50 5.01
N LEU A 86 -5.35 -5.51 4.27
CA LEU A 86 -4.71 -6.76 3.80
C LEU A 86 -3.23 -6.82 4.17
N CYS A 87 -2.87 -7.87 4.92
CA CYS A 87 -1.52 -8.23 5.30
C CYS A 87 -1.00 -9.34 4.38
N CYS A 88 0.14 -9.13 3.72
CA CYS A 88 0.73 -10.12 2.83
C CYS A 88 2.19 -10.44 3.19
N ASP A 89 2.54 -11.71 3.02
CA ASP A 89 3.92 -12.20 2.99
C ASP A 89 4.27 -12.66 1.55
N ALA A 90 5.34 -13.44 1.40
CA ALA A 90 5.81 -13.90 0.10
C ALA A 90 4.94 -15.01 -0.52
N GLU A 91 4.09 -15.65 0.27
CA GLU A 91 3.30 -16.82 -0.11
C GLU A 91 1.79 -16.54 -0.14
N SER A 92 1.31 -15.65 0.72
CA SER A 92 -0.13 -15.42 0.90
C SER A 92 -0.49 -14.01 1.36
N CYS A 93 -1.78 -13.72 1.29
CA CYS A 93 -2.40 -12.50 1.82
C CYS A 93 -3.59 -12.87 2.70
N THR A 94 -3.72 -12.18 3.82
CA THR A 94 -4.82 -12.35 4.78
C THR A 94 -5.39 -10.99 5.16
N THR A 95 -6.67 -10.96 5.53
CA THR A 95 -7.29 -9.73 6.02
C THR A 95 -6.77 -9.40 7.43
N ASP A 96 -6.31 -8.19 7.63
CA ASP A 96 -5.79 -7.71 8.92
C ASP A 96 -6.27 -6.28 9.17
N GLN A 97 -6.97 -6.07 10.29
CA GLN A 97 -7.49 -4.76 10.67
C GLN A 97 -6.37 -3.76 10.96
N SER A 98 -5.20 -4.25 11.36
CA SER A 98 -4.00 -3.41 11.51
C SER A 98 -3.48 -2.88 10.17
N CYS A 99 -4.03 -3.29 9.03
CA CYS A 99 -3.71 -2.73 7.73
C CYS A 99 -4.79 -1.79 7.19
N LEU A 100 -5.86 -1.54 7.94
CA LEU A 100 -6.78 -0.48 7.59
C LEU A 100 -6.08 0.88 7.78
N PRO A 101 -6.35 1.86 6.92
CA PRO A 101 -6.00 3.23 7.26
C PRO A 101 -6.68 3.52 8.59
N ASP A 102 -5.94 4.12 9.52
CA ASP A 102 -6.57 4.71 10.68
C ASP A 102 -7.57 5.72 10.08
N GLU A 103 -8.87 5.48 10.27
CA GLU A 103 -9.85 6.53 10.04
C GLU A 103 -9.39 7.62 11.00
N GLU A 104 -8.66 8.59 10.47
CA GLU A 104 -8.47 9.85 11.16
C GLU A 104 -9.89 10.26 11.48
N VAL A 105 -10.27 10.05 12.74
CA VAL A 105 -11.37 10.75 13.34
C VAL A 105 -10.98 12.19 13.06
N GLU A 106 -11.58 12.77 12.02
CA GLU A 106 -11.61 14.20 11.84
C GLU A 106 -12.24 14.70 13.14
N ASP A 107 -11.41 14.95 14.16
CA ASP A 107 -11.80 15.71 15.32
C ASP A 107 -12.35 17.02 14.72
N PRO A 108 -13.65 17.31 14.83
CA PRO A 108 -14.19 18.54 14.28
C PRO A 108 -13.91 19.64 15.32
N VAL A 109 -12.64 19.88 15.62
CA VAL A 109 -12.22 20.92 16.57
C VAL A 109 -11.00 21.63 16.01
N GLY A 110 -11.27 22.71 15.26
CA GLY A 110 -10.37 23.85 15.18
C GLY A 110 -10.05 24.36 13.79
N GLN A 111 -10.99 25.10 13.20
CA GLN A 111 -10.82 26.40 12.53
C GLN A 111 -11.91 26.60 11.47
N TYR A 112 -13.10 27.04 11.89
CA TYR A 112 -14.00 27.77 11.00
C TYR A 112 -14.10 29.18 11.57
N GLU A 113 -13.21 30.05 11.12
CA GLU A 113 -13.39 31.49 11.24
C GLU A 113 -14.74 31.86 10.60
N PRO A 114 -15.64 32.57 11.29
CA PRO A 114 -16.92 32.94 10.74
C PRO A 114 -16.71 34.04 9.70
N SER A 115 -16.61 33.66 8.43
CA SER A 115 -16.68 34.62 7.33
C SER A 115 -17.77 34.23 6.36
N ASP A 116 -18.65 35.20 6.14
CA ASP A 116 -19.65 35.30 5.09
C ASP A 116 -21.02 34.58 5.28
N PRO A 117 -22.11 35.33 5.54
CA PRO A 117 -23.47 34.78 5.59
C PRO A 117 -23.99 34.27 4.23
N SER A 118 -23.25 34.52 3.14
CA SER A 118 -23.57 34.05 1.79
C SER A 118 -23.34 32.54 1.60
N ASP A 119 -22.42 31.92 2.34
CA ASP A 119 -22.12 30.49 2.26
C ASP A 119 -23.24 29.61 2.85
N ILE A 120 -23.91 30.09 3.90
CA ILE A 120 -25.05 29.39 4.51
C ILE A 120 -26.23 29.35 3.53
N ILE A 121 -26.47 30.46 2.82
CA ILE A 121 -27.54 30.55 1.82
C ILE A 121 -27.26 29.58 0.66
N LEU A 122 -26.00 29.47 0.23
CA LEU A 122 -25.62 28.53 -0.82
C LEU A 122 -25.88 27.07 -0.41
N ARG A 123 -25.53 26.68 0.82
CA ARG A 123 -25.78 25.32 1.34
C ARG A 123 -27.28 25.00 1.45
N LEU A 124 -28.10 25.97 1.85
CA LEU A 124 -29.56 25.81 1.93
C LEU A 124 -30.20 25.66 0.53
N LEU A 125 -29.73 26.38 -0.48
CA LEU A 125 -30.20 26.23 -1.86
C LEU A 125 -29.86 24.84 -2.44
N HIS A 126 -28.67 24.30 -2.15
CA HIS A 126 -28.29 22.96 -2.57
C HIS A 126 -29.17 21.87 -1.95
N LEU A 127 -29.54 22.01 -0.67
CA LEU A 127 -30.46 21.08 0.03
C LEU A 127 -31.89 21.15 -0.50
N ALA A 128 -32.36 22.35 -0.89
CA ALA A 128 -33.67 22.51 -1.51
C ALA A 128 -33.71 21.90 -2.92
N ASN A 129 -32.63 22.04 -3.70
CA ASN A 129 -32.53 21.50 -5.06
C ASN A 129 -32.48 19.96 -5.08
N HIS A 130 -31.82 19.33 -4.09
CA HIS A 130 -31.80 17.87 -3.97
C HIS A 130 -33.17 17.27 -3.60
N ASN A 131 -34.00 18.02 -2.87
CA ASN A 131 -35.38 17.63 -2.56
C ASN A 131 -36.35 17.83 -3.73
N ALA A 132 -36.04 18.73 -4.67
CA ALA A 132 -36.84 18.94 -5.87
C ALA A 132 -36.65 17.82 -6.90
N VAL A 133 -35.40 17.32 -7.06
CA VAL A 133 -35.09 16.22 -8.00
C VAL A 133 -35.74 14.90 -7.57
N HIS A 134 -35.93 14.67 -6.27
CA HIS A 134 -36.53 13.45 -5.74
C HIS A 134 -38.08 13.41 -5.80
N ARG A 135 -38.73 14.50 -6.25
CA ARG A 135 -40.21 14.59 -6.36
C ARG A 135 -40.76 14.47 -7.78
N LEU A 136 -39.92 14.25 -8.80
CA LEU A 136 -40.34 14.02 -10.19
C LEU A 136 -40.39 12.54 -10.59
N HIS A 137 -40.13 11.62 -9.66
CA HIS A 137 -40.17 10.16 -9.90
C HIS A 137 -41.10 9.40 -8.93
N GLN A 138 -42.25 9.99 -8.58
CA GLN A 138 -43.36 9.24 -7.99
C GLN A 138 -44.68 9.69 -8.59
#